data_AF-A0A1I7C999-F1
#
_entry.id   AF-A0A1I7C999-F1
#
_cell.length_a   1.000
_cell.length_b   1.000
_cell.length_c   1.000
_cell.angle_alpha   90.00
_cell.angle_beta   90.00
_cell.angle_gamma   90.00
#
_symmetry.space_group_name_H-M   'P 1'
#
loop_
_entity.id
_entity.type
_entity.pdbx_description
1 polymer ?
#
loop_
_entity_poly.entity_id
_entity_poly.type
_entity_poly.pdbx_seq_one_letter_code
_entity_poly.pdbx_strand_id
1 'polypeptide(L)'
;MQYCAQVRKIFFGKSFCSSISGNIAIMTALTMPVAVVIAAVAIDEASLYSERREAQSLVDIAAITAAANLSKAEAAVTATFRDNGITDIVVGSVGTQPPAGVNGIKPTVTITPGRYVANASAAVGTRFQAGTQPYNAVKVTFKKTGARYFAGALIAPPTIATQAIAGTKTEAAFSVGSRLASLDGGVLNSLLTGLVGGNVNLSLMDYNALLSADVSVFSFLDSLATKLNIKAGTYSDVLNSTATVGQIVSAMAAIPGQQNAAKVALEKIAGVASANVTVPLKKVLGLGSAASLGLGQRPAGLSADVNVLQMLTAGLVMADGKKQLGLDLNVSVLGLASAKLDMAIGEPPQSSPWYTIGETGAVVRTAQTRIKLIIGIGGGLEPLVGQLITLPIYADLAYAEASLTEISCPTGPDSRRVKIAARPGVAEIRIADISSAAMQDFRTKPKGDKTKVVSLQVLFVGLVSIWVEARAAIDNQNVTTLTFTNQQIKDRAIQKVSTRDLTTSLVKSLLGDLKLEARLLDIIPVGVPTGVTKSLGDTLGAVTPGLDTLLYNVLTMLGVRVGEADVQVNGATCGRSVLVQ
;
A
#
# COMPACT_ATOMS: atom_id res chain seq x y z
N MET A 1 60.87 -3.86 -113.11
CA MET A 1 60.24 -4.40 -114.34
C MET A 1 58.89 -4.98 -113.96
N GLN A 2 57.84 -4.45 -114.59
CA GLN A 2 56.51 -5.01 -114.89
C GLN A 2 55.66 -5.76 -113.83
N TYR A 3 54.48 -5.15 -113.61
CA TYR A 3 53.17 -5.72 -113.25
C TYR A 3 52.91 -7.18 -113.68
N CYS A 4 52.25 -8.00 -112.84
CA CYS A 4 50.78 -8.24 -112.87
C CYS A 4 50.30 -9.39 -111.95
N ALA A 5 49.23 -9.12 -111.19
CA ALA A 5 48.14 -10.01 -110.72
C ALA A 5 48.41 -11.21 -109.76
N GLN A 6 47.98 -11.08 -108.49
CA GLN A 6 46.63 -11.50 -108.03
C GLN A 6 46.46 -11.27 -106.51
N VAL A 7 45.37 -10.60 -106.15
CA VAL A 7 44.88 -10.37 -104.77
C VAL A 7 43.46 -10.96 -104.67
N ARG A 8 43.11 -11.43 -103.46
CA ARG A 8 41.82 -11.97 -102.90
C ARG A 8 41.69 -13.52 -102.95
N LYS A 9 41.49 -14.26 -101.84
CA LYS A 9 40.66 -14.04 -100.62
C LYS A 9 41.14 -14.84 -99.38
N ILE A 10 41.25 -14.13 -98.24
CA ILE A 10 40.64 -14.39 -96.90
C ILE A 10 40.98 -15.70 -96.13
N PHE A 11 41.89 -15.53 -95.15
CA PHE A 11 41.90 -15.94 -93.74
C PHE A 11 41.11 -17.17 -93.24
N PHE A 12 41.83 -18.14 -92.66
CA PHE A 12 41.52 -18.70 -91.33
C PHE A 12 42.83 -19.11 -90.62
N GLY A 13 43.03 -18.54 -89.42
CA GLY A 13 44.32 -18.44 -88.74
C GLY A 13 44.80 -19.69 -88.00
N LYS A 14 46.10 -19.97 -88.15
CA LYS A 14 46.93 -20.66 -87.16
C LYS A 14 47.22 -19.71 -86.00
N SER A 15 46.44 -19.78 -84.93
CA SER A 15 46.82 -19.18 -83.65
C SER A 15 46.15 -19.91 -82.50
N PHE A 16 46.62 -21.13 -82.21
CA PHE A 16 46.14 -21.91 -81.06
C PHE A 16 47.23 -22.34 -80.08
N CYS A 17 48.52 -22.06 -80.36
CA CYS A 17 49.62 -22.62 -79.57
C CYS A 17 50.46 -21.60 -78.75
N SER A 18 50.03 -20.34 -78.58
CA SER A 18 50.68 -19.42 -77.63
C SER A 18 49.68 -18.62 -76.77
N SER A 19 48.56 -19.22 -76.38
CA SER A 19 47.55 -18.55 -75.55
C SER A 19 47.77 -18.87 -74.07
N ILE A 20 48.43 -17.98 -73.32
CA ILE A 20 48.57 -18.04 -71.85
C ILE A 20 47.24 -17.61 -71.15
N SER A 21 46.29 -17.10 -71.91
CA SER A 21 44.94 -16.69 -71.49
C SER A 21 44.02 -17.84 -71.05
N GLY A 22 44.41 -19.10 -71.25
CA GLY A 22 43.64 -20.27 -70.81
C GLY A 22 43.75 -20.60 -69.31
N ASN A 23 44.80 -20.12 -68.62
CA ASN A 23 45.03 -20.51 -67.22
C ASN A 23 44.02 -19.85 -66.25
N ILE A 24 43.65 -18.60 -66.50
CA ILE A 24 42.61 -17.91 -65.71
C ILE A 24 41.25 -18.54 -65.96
N ALA A 25 40.94 -18.92 -67.21
CA ALA A 25 39.67 -19.56 -67.54
C ALA A 25 39.49 -20.92 -66.85
N ILE A 26 40.54 -21.76 -66.80
CA ILE A 26 40.50 -23.06 -66.13
C ILE A 26 40.42 -22.90 -64.61
N MET A 27 41.23 -22.01 -64.03
CA MET A 27 41.17 -21.71 -62.59
C MET A 27 39.79 -21.16 -62.20
N THR A 28 39.23 -20.24 -62.99
CA THR A 28 37.89 -19.68 -62.77
C THR A 28 36.82 -20.76 -62.91
N ALA A 29 36.89 -21.62 -63.94
CA ALA A 29 35.93 -22.71 -64.13
C ALA A 29 35.92 -23.71 -62.95
N LEU A 30 37.06 -23.90 -62.28
CA LEU A 30 37.17 -24.77 -61.10
C LEU A 30 36.76 -24.06 -59.79
N THR A 31 37.08 -22.77 -59.61
CA THR A 31 36.82 -22.05 -58.35
C THR A 31 35.46 -21.37 -58.30
N MET A 32 34.92 -20.92 -59.43
CA MET A 32 33.65 -20.21 -59.50
C MET A 32 32.47 -21.05 -58.95
N PRO A 33 32.34 -22.36 -59.26
CA PRO A 33 31.28 -23.18 -58.67
C PRO A 33 31.37 -23.24 -57.13
N VAL A 34 32.59 -23.37 -56.60
CA VAL A 34 32.83 -23.40 -55.14
C VAL A 34 32.45 -22.05 -54.51
N ALA A 35 32.85 -20.94 -55.13
CA ALA A 35 32.51 -19.59 -54.67
C ALA A 35 30.98 -19.34 -54.68
N VAL A 36 30.27 -19.83 -55.70
CA VAL A 36 28.80 -19.73 -55.79
C VAL A 36 28.12 -20.54 -54.68
N VAL A 37 28.60 -21.76 -54.39
CA VAL A 37 28.07 -22.58 -53.29
C VAL A 37 28.28 -21.92 -51.93
N ILE A 38 29.47 -21.36 -51.68
CA ILE A 38 29.76 -20.65 -50.42
C ILE A 38 28.86 -19.40 -50.30
N ALA A 39 28.68 -18.65 -51.38
CA ALA A 39 27.78 -17.49 -51.40
C ALA A 39 26.33 -17.88 -51.12
N ALA A 40 25.84 -18.97 -51.71
CA ALA A 40 24.51 -19.50 -51.47
C ALA A 40 24.29 -19.87 -49.98
N VAL A 41 25.26 -20.57 -49.36
CA VAL A 41 25.22 -20.91 -47.93
C VAL A 41 25.25 -19.63 -47.07
N ALA A 42 26.11 -18.67 -47.41
CA ALA A 42 26.21 -17.42 -46.67
C ALA A 42 24.90 -16.61 -46.72
N ILE A 43 24.21 -16.57 -47.87
CA ILE A 43 22.93 -15.87 -48.02
C ILE A 43 21.83 -16.57 -47.20
N ASP A 44 21.77 -17.91 -47.22
CA ASP A 44 20.77 -18.66 -46.45
C ASP A 44 20.99 -18.55 -44.93
N GLU A 45 22.24 -18.57 -44.46
CA GLU A 45 22.52 -18.35 -43.03
C GLU A 45 22.22 -16.89 -42.62
N ALA A 46 22.54 -15.93 -43.49
CA ALA A 46 22.22 -14.51 -43.25
C ALA A 46 20.71 -14.28 -43.20
N SER A 47 19.93 -14.91 -44.08
CA SER A 47 18.47 -14.80 -44.07
C SER A 47 17.86 -15.41 -42.82
N LEU A 48 18.32 -16.59 -42.38
CA LEU A 48 17.86 -17.23 -41.14
C LEU A 48 18.16 -16.38 -39.91
N TYR A 49 19.34 -15.74 -39.85
CA TYR A 49 19.68 -14.83 -38.75
C TYR A 49 18.82 -13.56 -38.76
N SER A 50 18.56 -12.99 -39.93
CA SER A 50 17.66 -11.84 -40.10
C SER A 50 16.24 -12.18 -39.63
N GLU A 51 15.70 -13.30 -40.11
CA GLU A 51 14.36 -13.77 -39.72
C GLU A 51 14.24 -14.06 -38.23
N ARG A 52 15.29 -14.63 -37.61
CA ARG A 52 15.32 -14.86 -36.16
C ARG A 52 15.28 -13.54 -35.40
N ARG A 53 16.00 -12.52 -35.86
CA ARG A 53 16.03 -11.19 -35.22
C ARG A 53 14.69 -10.48 -35.34
N GLU A 54 14.04 -10.56 -36.49
CA GLU A 54 12.67 -10.06 -36.70
C GLU A 54 11.67 -10.79 -35.81
N ALA A 55 11.73 -12.13 -35.77
CA ALA A 55 10.88 -12.93 -34.91
C ALA A 55 11.10 -12.61 -33.42
N GLN A 56 12.35 -12.37 -32.99
CA GLN A 56 12.65 -12.00 -31.61
C GLN A 56 12.08 -10.61 -31.28
N SER A 57 12.25 -9.63 -32.16
CA SER A 57 11.66 -8.29 -31.97
C SER A 57 10.14 -8.34 -31.84
N LEU A 58 9.47 -9.18 -32.64
CA LEU A 58 8.02 -9.38 -32.55
C LEU A 58 7.62 -10.05 -31.23
N VAL A 59 8.37 -11.06 -30.79
CA VAL A 59 8.13 -11.75 -29.51
C VAL A 59 8.38 -10.84 -28.31
N ASP A 60 9.39 -9.97 -28.38
CA ASP A 60 9.68 -8.98 -27.33
C ASP A 60 8.50 -8.01 -27.18
N ILE A 61 8.00 -7.44 -28.29
CA ILE A 61 6.83 -6.55 -28.26
C ILE A 61 5.60 -7.32 -27.76
N ALA A 62 5.35 -8.53 -28.26
CA ALA A 62 4.22 -9.36 -27.85
C ALA A 62 4.27 -9.72 -26.36
N ALA A 63 5.44 -10.00 -25.80
CA ALA A 63 5.59 -10.23 -24.37
C ALA A 63 5.28 -8.96 -23.57
N ILE A 64 5.81 -7.81 -23.97
CA ILE A 64 5.56 -6.51 -23.31
C ILE A 64 4.06 -6.16 -23.33
N THR A 65 3.38 -6.33 -24.47
CA THR A 65 1.94 -6.05 -24.60
C THR A 65 1.10 -7.04 -23.79
N ALA A 66 1.51 -8.31 -23.73
CA ALA A 66 0.87 -9.32 -22.90
C ALA A 66 1.01 -9.02 -21.40
N ALA A 67 2.21 -8.63 -20.95
CA ALA A 67 2.46 -8.26 -19.56
C ALA A 67 1.74 -6.97 -19.16
N ALA A 68 1.45 -6.07 -20.11
CA ALA A 68 0.59 -4.91 -19.87
C ALA A 68 -0.89 -5.28 -19.72
N ASN A 69 -1.30 -6.45 -20.24
CA ASN A 69 -2.69 -6.92 -20.30
C ASN A 69 -2.83 -8.34 -19.73
N LEU A 70 -2.39 -8.57 -18.49
CA LEU A 70 -2.30 -9.90 -17.88
C LEU A 70 -3.62 -10.70 -17.92
N SER A 71 -4.76 -10.05 -17.75
CA SER A 71 -6.08 -10.69 -17.81
C SER A 71 -6.54 -11.06 -19.22
N LYS A 72 -5.92 -10.48 -20.26
CA LYS A 72 -6.23 -10.68 -21.68
C LYS A 72 -4.95 -10.97 -22.49
N ALA A 73 -3.98 -11.65 -21.88
CA ALA A 73 -2.65 -11.84 -22.46
C ALA A 73 -2.70 -12.49 -23.84
N GLU A 74 -3.57 -13.50 -24.03
CA GLU A 74 -3.73 -14.18 -25.31
C GLU A 74 -4.31 -13.28 -26.41
N ALA A 75 -5.35 -12.49 -26.08
CA ALA A 75 -5.91 -11.52 -27.02
C ALA A 75 -4.88 -10.43 -27.39
N ALA A 76 -4.08 -9.97 -26.42
CA ALA A 76 -3.03 -8.97 -26.66
C ALA A 76 -1.93 -9.52 -27.58
N VAL A 77 -1.47 -10.76 -27.36
CA VAL A 77 -0.45 -11.39 -28.20
C VAL A 77 -0.98 -11.63 -29.61
N THR A 78 -2.15 -12.24 -29.75
CA THR A 78 -2.74 -12.52 -31.07
C THR A 78 -3.00 -11.25 -31.88
N ALA A 79 -3.47 -10.17 -31.23
CA ALA A 79 -3.59 -8.85 -31.87
C ALA A 79 -2.20 -8.32 -32.31
N THR A 80 -1.20 -8.38 -31.42
CA THR A 80 0.17 -7.93 -31.75
C THR A 80 0.74 -8.66 -32.98
N PHE A 81 0.56 -9.97 -33.07
CA PHE A 81 1.01 -10.74 -34.25
C PHE A 81 0.25 -10.36 -35.52
N ARG A 82 -1.06 -10.15 -35.45
CA ARG A 82 -1.88 -9.71 -36.59
C ARG A 82 -1.51 -8.31 -37.07
N ASP A 83 -1.30 -7.38 -36.15
CA ASP A 83 -0.92 -5.99 -36.45
C ASP A 83 0.47 -5.91 -37.09
N ASN A 84 1.32 -6.92 -36.88
CA ASN A 84 2.63 -7.08 -37.52
C ASN A 84 2.61 -8.05 -38.73
N GLY A 85 1.43 -8.31 -39.31
CA GLY A 85 1.28 -9.04 -40.58
C GLY A 85 1.28 -10.56 -40.48
N ILE A 86 1.23 -11.15 -39.27
CA ILE A 86 1.15 -12.61 -39.07
C ILE A 86 -0.29 -12.99 -38.70
N THR A 87 -1.09 -13.36 -39.71
CA THR A 87 -2.54 -13.64 -39.55
C THR A 87 -2.88 -15.11 -39.25
N ASP A 88 -2.05 -16.05 -39.72
CA ASP A 88 -2.29 -17.51 -39.63
C ASP A 88 -1.60 -18.16 -38.42
N ILE A 89 -1.54 -17.44 -37.30
CA ILE A 89 -0.88 -17.94 -36.10
C ILE A 89 -1.74 -18.95 -35.34
N VAL A 90 -1.13 -20.05 -34.93
CA VAL A 90 -1.75 -21.05 -34.04
C VAL A 90 -1.34 -20.75 -32.60
N VAL A 91 -2.32 -20.64 -31.68
CA VAL A 91 -2.03 -20.59 -30.25
C VAL A 91 -1.83 -22.03 -29.76
N GLY A 92 -0.61 -22.34 -29.32
CA GLY A 92 -0.20 -23.67 -28.86
C GLY A 92 0.02 -23.73 -27.35
N SER A 93 0.04 -24.95 -26.81
CA SER A 93 0.26 -25.22 -25.38
C SER A 93 1.73 -25.47 -25.05
N VAL A 94 2.12 -25.23 -23.79
CA VAL A 94 3.48 -25.54 -23.32
C VAL A 94 3.79 -27.02 -23.53
N GLY A 95 4.95 -27.32 -24.13
CA GLY A 95 5.39 -28.70 -24.37
C GLY A 95 4.78 -29.37 -25.61
N THR A 96 3.84 -28.72 -26.30
CA THR A 96 3.29 -29.24 -27.57
C THR A 96 4.16 -28.86 -28.77
N GLN A 97 4.30 -29.80 -29.71
CA GLN A 97 4.95 -29.52 -31.00
C GLN A 97 4.01 -28.69 -31.88
N PRO A 98 4.54 -27.70 -32.62
CA PRO A 98 3.78 -26.97 -33.64
C PRO A 98 3.11 -27.93 -34.64
N PRO A 99 1.87 -27.69 -35.06
CA PRO A 99 1.23 -28.50 -36.07
C PRO A 99 1.95 -28.38 -37.42
N ALA A 100 1.95 -29.47 -38.19
CA ALA A 100 2.47 -29.49 -39.54
C ALA A 100 1.63 -28.58 -40.47
N GLY A 101 2.31 -27.92 -41.40
CA GLY A 101 1.77 -27.11 -42.47
C GLY A 101 2.36 -27.50 -43.82
N VAL A 102 1.89 -26.86 -44.88
CA VAL A 102 2.23 -27.22 -46.27
C VAL A 102 3.75 -27.11 -46.54
N ASN A 103 4.42 -26.16 -45.90
CA ASN A 103 5.85 -25.86 -46.10
C ASN A 103 6.65 -25.89 -44.78
N GLY A 104 6.37 -26.83 -43.89
CA GLY A 104 7.03 -26.97 -42.58
C GLY A 104 6.06 -26.84 -41.42
N ILE A 105 6.47 -26.28 -40.28
CA ILE A 105 5.54 -26.02 -39.16
C ILE A 105 4.70 -24.76 -39.42
N LYS A 106 3.45 -24.77 -38.94
CA LYS A 106 2.65 -23.55 -38.88
C LYS A 106 3.24 -22.58 -37.83
N PRO A 107 3.24 -21.26 -38.10
CA PRO A 107 3.61 -20.26 -37.09
C PRO A 107 2.80 -20.48 -35.81
N THR A 108 3.49 -20.80 -34.72
CA THR A 108 2.85 -21.20 -33.45
C THR A 108 3.37 -20.33 -32.32
N VAL A 109 2.46 -19.74 -31.55
CA VAL A 109 2.77 -18.98 -30.34
C VAL A 109 2.27 -19.70 -29.10
N THR A 110 3.14 -19.83 -28.10
CA THR A 110 2.79 -20.34 -26.78
C THR A 110 2.88 -19.19 -25.79
N ILE A 111 1.79 -18.98 -25.05
CA ILE A 111 1.65 -17.90 -24.08
C ILE A 111 1.54 -18.54 -22.70
N THR A 112 2.41 -18.14 -21.79
CA THR A 112 2.45 -18.70 -20.44
C THR A 112 2.46 -17.55 -19.43
N PRO A 113 1.31 -17.21 -18.84
CA PRO A 113 1.26 -16.32 -17.69
C PRO A 113 1.99 -16.92 -16.48
N GLY A 114 2.54 -16.07 -15.63
CA GLY A 114 3.24 -16.51 -14.43
C GLY A 114 3.67 -15.34 -13.55
N ARG A 115 4.55 -15.64 -12.59
CA ARG A 115 5.13 -14.65 -11.69
C ARG A 115 6.63 -14.56 -11.86
N TYR A 116 7.13 -13.35 -12.11
CA TYR A 116 8.54 -13.01 -12.11
C TYR A 116 8.93 -12.35 -10.79
N VAL A 117 9.98 -12.87 -10.15
CA VAL A 117 10.58 -12.29 -8.94
C VAL A 117 12.01 -11.88 -9.25
N ALA A 118 12.28 -10.58 -9.17
CA ALA A 118 13.62 -10.01 -9.36
C ALA A 118 14.50 -10.32 -8.12
N ASN A 119 14.96 -11.56 -8.00
CA ASN A 119 15.90 -11.98 -6.96
C ASN A 119 17.29 -12.14 -7.58
N ALA A 120 18.20 -11.23 -7.22
CA ALA A 120 19.57 -11.24 -7.72
C ALA A 120 20.33 -12.52 -7.33
N SER A 121 19.99 -13.12 -6.18
CA SER A 121 20.60 -14.36 -5.68
C SER A 121 20.02 -15.63 -6.31
N ALA A 122 18.90 -15.54 -7.04
CA ALA A 122 18.32 -16.66 -7.77
C ALA A 122 18.90 -16.76 -9.19
N ALA A 123 19.09 -18.00 -9.67
CA ALA A 123 19.48 -18.28 -11.04
C ALA A 123 18.45 -17.69 -12.02
N VAL A 124 18.91 -17.12 -13.13
CA VAL A 124 18.08 -16.42 -14.14
C VAL A 124 16.86 -17.26 -14.53
N GLY A 125 17.07 -18.54 -14.89
CA GLY A 125 15.99 -19.44 -15.32
C GLY A 125 14.93 -19.80 -14.27
N THR A 126 15.13 -19.48 -12.98
CA THR A 126 14.17 -19.77 -11.91
C THR A 126 13.40 -18.54 -11.43
N ARG A 127 13.71 -17.36 -11.96
CA ARG A 127 13.05 -16.10 -11.59
C ARG A 127 11.63 -15.98 -12.13
N PHE A 128 11.34 -16.61 -13.28
CA PHE A 128 10.00 -16.74 -13.82
C PHE A 128 9.38 -18.08 -13.44
N GLN A 129 8.23 -18.04 -12.77
CA GLN A 129 7.46 -19.19 -12.33
C GLN A 129 6.15 -19.26 -13.11
N ALA A 130 6.05 -20.23 -14.02
CA ALA A 130 4.88 -20.42 -14.86
C ALA A 130 3.65 -20.80 -14.02
N GLY A 131 2.49 -20.18 -14.28
CA GLY A 131 1.23 -20.51 -13.61
C GLY A 131 1.10 -20.03 -12.15
N THR A 132 2.14 -19.45 -11.56
CA THR A 132 2.08 -18.94 -10.18
C THR A 132 1.27 -17.64 -10.12
N GLN A 133 0.19 -17.62 -9.33
CA GLN A 133 -0.63 -16.44 -9.07
C GLN A 133 -0.16 -15.67 -7.81
N PRO A 134 -0.43 -14.35 -7.71
CA PRO A 134 -0.98 -13.50 -8.77
C PRO A 134 0.01 -13.33 -9.92
N TYR A 135 -0.50 -13.34 -11.16
CA TYR A 135 0.34 -13.14 -12.35
C TYR A 135 0.89 -11.71 -12.36
N ASN A 136 2.17 -11.57 -12.69
CA ASN A 136 2.80 -10.28 -12.95
C ASN A 136 3.70 -10.31 -14.21
N ALA A 137 3.79 -11.47 -14.88
CA ALA A 137 4.64 -11.67 -16.04
C ALA A 137 4.01 -12.64 -17.04
N VAL A 138 4.43 -12.53 -18.31
CA VAL A 138 4.05 -13.45 -19.37
C VAL A 138 5.29 -13.86 -20.14
N LYS A 139 5.44 -15.17 -20.34
CA LYS A 139 6.41 -15.75 -21.26
C LYS A 139 5.73 -16.03 -22.60
N VAL A 140 6.27 -15.47 -23.67
CA VAL A 140 5.81 -15.70 -25.04
C VAL A 140 6.91 -16.48 -25.77
N THR A 141 6.54 -17.58 -26.41
CA THR A 141 7.44 -18.38 -27.24
C THR A 141 6.84 -18.49 -28.63
N PHE A 142 7.59 -18.15 -29.66
CA PHE A 142 7.15 -18.23 -31.05
C PHE A 142 8.04 -19.19 -31.83
N LYS A 143 7.40 -20.06 -32.63
CA LYS A 143 8.06 -21.02 -33.50
C LYS A 143 7.53 -20.88 -34.92
N LYS A 144 8.43 -20.78 -35.89
CA LYS A 144 8.10 -20.81 -37.33
C LYS A 144 9.17 -21.56 -38.12
N THR A 145 8.83 -22.00 -39.32
CA THR A 145 9.82 -22.49 -40.29
C THR A 145 10.62 -21.31 -40.83
N GLY A 146 11.95 -21.39 -40.84
CA GLY A 146 12.80 -20.37 -41.47
C GLY A 146 12.89 -20.54 -42.98
N ALA A 147 13.02 -19.46 -43.75
CA ALA A 147 13.20 -19.58 -45.20
C ALA A 147 14.66 -19.87 -45.56
N ARG A 148 14.83 -20.70 -46.60
CA ARG A 148 16.09 -20.90 -47.31
C ARG A 148 15.84 -20.65 -48.79
N TYR A 149 16.72 -19.90 -49.42
CA TYR A 149 16.57 -19.49 -50.82
C TYR A 149 17.34 -20.43 -51.76
N PHE A 150 18.50 -20.95 -51.33
CA PHE A 150 19.37 -21.74 -52.20
C PHE A 150 19.52 -23.20 -51.77
N ALA A 151 19.63 -23.48 -50.47
CA ALA A 151 19.84 -24.83 -49.92
C ALA A 151 18.53 -25.57 -49.58
N GLY A 152 17.36 -24.98 -49.86
CA GLY A 152 16.06 -25.55 -49.52
C GLY A 152 15.77 -26.91 -50.19
N ALA A 153 16.38 -27.20 -51.35
CA ALA A 153 16.27 -28.48 -52.04
C ALA A 153 17.18 -29.59 -51.46
N LEU A 154 18.20 -29.22 -50.68
CA LEU A 154 19.22 -30.15 -50.16
C LEU A 154 19.01 -30.47 -48.68
N ILE A 155 18.55 -29.50 -47.90
CA ILE A 155 18.44 -29.63 -46.44
C ILE A 155 17.10 -28.99 -46.01
N ALA A 156 16.32 -29.76 -45.24
CA ALA A 156 15.06 -29.28 -44.69
C ALA A 156 15.24 -27.94 -43.94
N PRO A 157 14.32 -26.98 -44.10
CA PRO A 157 14.43 -25.70 -43.43
C PRO A 157 14.34 -25.86 -41.90
N PRO A 158 15.19 -25.15 -41.12
CA PRO A 158 15.19 -25.28 -39.68
C PRO A 158 13.99 -24.56 -39.06
N THR A 159 13.61 -25.01 -37.86
CA THR A 159 12.63 -24.29 -37.03
C THR A 159 13.33 -23.14 -36.30
N ILE A 160 12.87 -21.91 -36.54
CA ILE A 160 13.24 -20.74 -35.77
C ILE A 160 12.37 -20.71 -34.50
N ALA A 161 13.02 -20.65 -33.34
CA ALA A 161 12.35 -20.48 -32.05
C ALA A 161 12.88 -19.22 -31.34
N THR A 162 11.95 -18.39 -30.87
CA THR A 162 12.25 -17.14 -30.15
C THR A 162 11.40 -17.09 -28.89
N GLN A 163 11.92 -16.46 -27.85
CA GLN A 163 11.26 -16.40 -26.55
C GLN A 163 11.56 -15.07 -25.87
N ALA A 164 10.56 -14.51 -25.22
CA ALA A 164 10.69 -13.37 -24.34
C ALA A 164 9.84 -13.56 -23.09
N ILE A 165 10.31 -13.00 -21.99
CA ILE A 165 9.55 -12.86 -20.77
C ILE A 165 9.45 -11.37 -20.51
N ALA A 166 8.24 -10.87 -20.32
CA ALA A 166 8.02 -9.52 -19.86
C ALA A 166 7.26 -9.55 -18.54
N GLY A 167 7.61 -8.65 -17.65
CA GLY A 167 6.98 -8.46 -16.37
C GLY A 167 6.49 -7.03 -16.22
N THR A 168 5.44 -6.86 -15.42
CA THR A 168 5.04 -5.57 -14.87
C THR A 168 4.98 -5.66 -13.35
N LYS A 169 5.24 -4.54 -12.69
CA LYS A 169 5.09 -4.39 -11.25
C LYS A 169 3.97 -3.40 -10.99
N THR A 170 2.85 -3.91 -10.47
CA THR A 170 1.74 -3.09 -10.03
C THR A 170 1.85 -2.88 -8.53
N GLU A 171 1.91 -1.63 -8.10
CA GLU A 171 2.02 -1.29 -6.68
C GLU A 171 1.05 -0.16 -6.36
N ALA A 172 0.49 -0.19 -5.16
CA ALA A 172 -0.29 0.90 -4.61
C ALA A 172 0.26 1.29 -3.24
N ALA A 173 0.26 2.59 -3.00
CA ALA A 173 0.46 3.21 -1.71
C ALA A 173 -0.93 3.41 -1.09
N PHE A 174 -1.17 2.85 0.09
CA PHE A 174 -2.46 2.98 0.76
C PHE A 174 -2.30 2.93 2.28
N SER A 175 -3.29 3.51 2.97
CA SER A 175 -3.35 3.55 4.41
C SER A 175 -4.74 3.21 4.94
N VAL A 176 -4.75 2.82 6.22
CA VAL A 176 -5.94 2.70 7.05
C VAL A 176 -5.75 3.53 8.31
N GLY A 177 -6.79 4.26 8.70
CA GLY A 177 -6.73 5.08 9.91
C GLY A 177 -8.02 5.82 10.20
N SER A 178 -7.89 6.99 10.81
CA SER A 178 -8.99 7.88 11.14
C SER A 178 -8.69 9.32 10.72
N ARG A 179 -9.74 10.09 10.41
CA ARG A 179 -9.65 11.55 10.21
C ARG A 179 -10.32 12.33 11.33
N LEU A 180 -9.72 13.44 11.73
CA LEU A 180 -10.37 14.49 12.54
C LEU A 180 -11.48 15.14 11.71
N ALA A 181 -12.72 15.05 12.21
CA ALA A 181 -13.87 15.76 11.64
C ALA A 181 -14.16 17.09 12.36
N SER A 182 -13.81 17.20 13.64
CA SER A 182 -13.81 18.45 14.39
C SER A 182 -12.51 18.59 15.18
N LEU A 183 -12.13 19.82 15.45
CA LEU A 183 -10.89 20.15 16.13
C LEU A 183 -11.24 20.88 17.43
N ASP A 184 -11.02 20.21 18.56
CA ASP A 184 -10.95 20.85 19.87
C ASP A 184 -9.47 21.06 20.22
N GLY A 185 -9.00 22.30 20.15
CA GLY A 185 -7.58 22.61 20.36
C GLY A 185 -7.05 22.27 21.76
N GLY A 186 -7.90 22.30 22.80
CA GLY A 186 -7.50 22.05 24.18
C GLY A 186 -7.18 20.58 24.45
N VAL A 187 -8.07 19.70 24.01
CA VAL A 187 -7.88 18.24 24.13
C VAL A 187 -6.69 17.78 23.26
N LEU A 188 -6.57 18.31 22.04
CA LEU A 188 -5.49 17.92 21.12
C LEU A 188 -4.11 18.36 21.62
N ASN A 189 -3.98 19.55 22.21
CA ASN A 189 -2.71 20.01 22.79
C ASN A 189 -2.28 19.15 23.99
N SER A 190 -3.24 18.77 24.84
CA SER A 190 -3.00 17.89 26.00
C SER A 190 -2.49 16.52 25.54
N LEU A 191 -3.11 15.96 24.49
CA LEU A 191 -2.74 14.66 23.95
C LEU A 191 -1.38 14.68 23.23
N LEU A 192 -1.11 15.69 22.39
CA LEU A 192 0.20 15.85 21.76
C LEU A 192 1.29 16.08 22.81
N THR A 193 1.03 16.90 23.83
CA THR A 193 1.99 17.15 24.92
C THR A 193 2.44 15.85 25.58
N GLY A 194 1.48 14.97 25.87
CA GLY A 194 1.75 13.66 26.45
C GLY A 194 2.54 12.73 25.53
N LEU A 195 2.17 12.66 24.26
CA LEU A 195 2.79 11.77 23.28
C LEU A 195 4.19 12.22 22.85
N VAL A 196 4.38 13.53 22.66
CA VAL A 196 5.64 14.16 22.26
C VAL A 196 6.62 14.27 23.44
N GLY A 197 6.10 14.26 24.67
CA GLY A 197 6.87 14.36 25.91
C GLY A 197 7.34 15.79 26.23
N GLY A 198 6.70 16.81 25.67
CA GLY A 198 6.99 18.22 25.95
C GLY A 198 5.79 19.12 25.65
N ASN A 199 5.81 20.37 26.13
CA ASN A 199 4.62 21.23 26.16
C ASN A 199 4.27 21.76 24.75
N VAL A 200 3.24 21.18 24.15
CA VAL A 200 2.72 21.56 22.82
C VAL A 200 1.59 22.56 22.99
N ASN A 201 1.75 23.74 22.38
CA ASN A 201 0.75 24.80 22.35
C ASN A 201 0.49 25.24 20.90
N LEU A 202 -0.45 24.56 20.24
CA LEU A 202 -0.89 24.84 18.88
C LEU A 202 -2.25 25.53 18.89
N SER A 203 -2.41 26.48 17.96
CA SER A 203 -3.71 27.10 17.68
C SER A 203 -4.57 26.20 16.80
N LEU A 204 -5.88 26.50 16.73
CA LEU A 204 -6.79 25.83 15.80
C LEU A 204 -6.33 25.97 14.33
N MET A 205 -5.71 27.10 13.99
CA MET A 205 -5.16 27.34 12.65
C MET A 205 -3.94 26.44 12.38
N ASP A 206 -3.05 26.24 13.36
CA ASP A 206 -1.92 25.32 13.25
C ASP A 206 -2.44 23.89 12.98
N TYR A 207 -3.46 23.43 13.72
CA TYR A 207 -4.06 22.11 13.49
C TYR A 207 -4.70 21.98 12.11
N ASN A 208 -5.45 23.00 11.66
CA ASN A 208 -6.02 23.00 10.30
C ASN A 208 -4.93 22.95 9.22
N ALA A 209 -3.80 23.63 9.45
CA ALA A 209 -2.66 23.59 8.55
C ALA A 209 -2.03 22.18 8.52
N LEU A 210 -1.86 21.52 9.67
CA LEU A 210 -1.35 20.15 9.74
C LEU A 210 -2.32 19.14 9.10
N LEU A 211 -3.62 19.32 9.32
CA LEU A 211 -4.67 18.45 8.77
C LEU A 211 -4.85 18.62 7.26
N SER A 212 -4.54 19.78 6.69
CA SER A 212 -4.65 20.03 5.24
C SER A 212 -3.36 19.84 4.47
N ALA A 213 -2.24 19.61 5.17
CA ALA A 213 -0.94 19.42 4.55
C ALA A 213 -0.62 17.94 4.36
N ASP A 214 0.00 17.64 3.22
CA ASP A 214 0.49 16.32 2.88
C ASP A 214 2.01 16.35 2.74
N VAL A 215 2.61 15.20 3.01
CA VAL A 215 4.04 14.99 2.94
C VAL A 215 4.37 13.82 2.01
N SER A 216 5.30 14.05 1.09
CA SER A 216 5.86 12.98 0.25
C SER A 216 6.72 12.06 1.12
N VAL A 217 6.35 10.78 1.21
CA VAL A 217 7.03 9.76 2.03
C VAL A 217 8.50 9.61 1.63
N PHE A 218 8.81 9.58 0.32
CA PHE A 218 10.20 9.50 -0.14
C PHE A 218 11.01 10.75 0.22
N SER A 219 10.43 11.94 0.03
CA SER A 219 11.11 13.20 0.37
C SER A 219 11.30 13.36 1.89
N PHE A 220 10.35 12.84 2.69
CA PHE A 220 10.49 12.71 4.13
C PHE A 220 11.62 11.77 4.52
N LEU A 221 11.73 10.60 3.90
CA LEU A 221 12.79 9.65 4.21
C LEU A 221 14.17 10.15 3.78
N ASP A 222 14.28 10.89 2.67
CA ASP A 222 15.52 11.56 2.25
C ASP A 222 15.96 12.61 3.30
N SER A 223 15.01 13.43 3.76
CA SER A 223 15.22 14.43 4.81
C SER A 223 15.63 13.78 6.14
N LEU A 224 14.97 12.68 6.50
CA LEU A 224 15.24 11.93 7.72
C LEU A 224 16.60 11.22 7.66
N ALA A 225 16.97 10.62 6.52
CA ALA A 225 18.29 10.04 6.31
C ALA A 225 19.40 11.05 6.59
N THR A 226 19.20 12.30 6.14
CA THR A 226 20.13 13.41 6.43
C THR A 226 20.24 13.70 7.92
N LYS A 227 19.12 13.70 8.66
CA LYS A 227 19.09 13.90 10.13
C LYS A 227 19.71 12.73 10.90
N LEU A 228 19.66 11.52 10.34
CA LEU A 228 20.25 10.31 10.91
C LEU A 228 21.69 10.06 10.46
N ASN A 229 22.28 10.97 9.66
CA ASN A 229 23.61 10.83 9.06
C ASN A 229 23.78 9.60 8.14
N ILE A 230 22.70 9.11 7.53
CA ILE A 230 22.71 8.04 6.53
C ILE A 230 22.88 8.69 5.15
N LYS A 231 24.13 8.78 4.67
CA LYS A 231 24.48 9.48 3.41
C LYS A 231 24.45 8.58 2.17
N ALA A 232 24.64 7.28 2.35
CA ALA A 232 24.63 6.30 1.28
C ALA A 232 23.89 5.05 1.78
N GLY A 233 22.94 4.56 0.98
CA GLY A 233 22.09 3.44 1.35
C GLY A 233 20.78 3.43 0.59
N THR A 234 19.88 2.58 1.05
CA THR A 234 18.52 2.40 0.57
C THR A 234 17.52 2.94 1.57
N TYR A 235 16.27 3.11 1.16
CA TYR A 235 15.20 3.42 2.13
C TYR A 235 15.03 2.33 3.19
N SER A 236 15.43 1.08 2.91
CA SER A 236 15.44 -0.01 3.90
C SER A 236 16.36 0.29 5.07
N ASP A 237 17.53 0.91 4.81
CA ASP A 237 18.48 1.28 5.86
C ASP A 237 17.90 2.34 6.79
N VAL A 238 17.15 3.30 6.23
CA VAL A 238 16.41 4.31 7.01
C VAL A 238 15.28 3.65 7.80
N LEU A 239 14.46 2.81 7.18
CA LEU A 239 13.33 2.16 7.86
C LEU A 239 13.77 1.23 9.00
N ASN A 240 14.92 0.57 8.88
CA ASN A 240 15.44 -0.30 9.93
C ASN A 240 16.06 0.48 11.12
N SER A 241 16.13 1.81 11.04
CA SER A 241 16.64 2.66 12.12
C SER A 241 15.55 3.16 13.07
N THR A 242 15.97 3.75 14.18
CA THR A 242 15.13 4.48 15.13
C THR A 242 15.42 5.98 15.03
N ALA A 243 14.38 6.80 15.16
CA ALA A 243 14.51 8.26 15.14
C ALA A 243 13.76 8.89 16.31
N THR A 244 14.24 10.00 16.84
CA THR A 244 13.50 10.76 17.85
C THR A 244 12.29 11.46 17.23
N VAL A 245 11.26 11.73 18.04
CA VAL A 245 10.10 12.53 17.58
C VAL A 245 10.54 13.86 16.98
N GLY A 246 11.49 14.55 17.64
CA GLY A 246 12.04 15.81 17.13
C GLY A 246 12.70 15.67 15.75
N GLN A 247 13.45 14.59 15.50
CA GLN A 247 14.05 14.31 14.18
C GLN A 247 12.98 14.06 13.11
N ILE A 248 11.94 13.29 13.43
CA ILE A 248 10.83 12.98 12.51
C ILE A 248 10.07 14.25 12.13
N VAL A 249 9.67 15.04 13.13
CA VAL A 249 8.93 16.29 12.93
C VAL A 249 9.79 17.31 12.17
N SER A 250 11.07 17.44 12.51
CA SER A 250 12.00 18.30 11.79
C SER A 250 12.22 17.84 10.34
N ALA A 251 12.26 16.53 10.10
CA ALA A 251 12.39 15.98 8.76
C ALA A 251 11.16 16.30 7.91
N MET A 252 9.95 16.20 8.48
CA MET A 252 8.71 16.63 7.82
C MET A 252 8.69 18.14 7.53
N ALA A 253 9.14 18.98 8.47
CA ALA A 253 9.18 20.43 8.32
C ALA A 253 10.18 20.90 7.24
N ALA A 254 11.24 20.13 7.00
CA ALA A 254 12.31 20.46 6.06
C ALA A 254 11.99 20.10 4.60
N ILE A 255 10.80 19.56 4.31
CA ILE A 255 10.46 19.10 2.96
C ILE A 255 10.18 20.29 2.03
N PRO A 256 10.81 20.33 0.85
CA PRO A 256 10.55 21.38 -0.12
C PRO A 256 9.08 21.43 -0.56
N GLY A 257 8.51 22.63 -0.64
CA GLY A 257 7.12 22.83 -1.08
C GLY A 257 6.05 22.64 0.02
N GLN A 258 6.46 22.38 1.26
CA GLN A 258 5.56 22.34 2.41
C GLN A 258 4.88 23.69 2.62
N GLN A 259 3.58 23.69 2.93
CA GLN A 259 2.86 24.92 3.28
C GLN A 259 3.49 25.58 4.51
N ASN A 260 3.75 26.89 4.45
CA ASN A 260 4.43 27.63 5.52
C ASN A 260 3.75 27.46 6.89
N ALA A 261 2.41 27.45 6.94
CA ALA A 261 1.67 27.29 8.19
C ALA A 261 1.89 25.89 8.82
N ALA A 262 1.85 24.83 8.02
CA ALA A 262 2.12 23.46 8.49
C ALA A 262 3.58 23.30 8.92
N LYS A 263 4.52 23.91 8.19
CA LYS A 263 5.94 23.93 8.58
C LYS A 263 6.15 24.59 9.94
N VAL A 264 5.57 25.77 10.18
CA VAL A 264 5.66 26.49 11.46
C VAL A 264 5.06 25.65 12.59
N ALA A 265 3.91 25.01 12.37
CA ALA A 265 3.30 24.12 13.35
C ALA A 265 4.20 22.90 13.68
N LEU A 266 4.83 22.29 12.68
CA LEU A 266 5.80 21.23 12.87
C LEU A 266 7.04 21.73 13.64
N GLU A 267 7.57 22.90 13.31
CA GLU A 267 8.72 23.48 14.03
C GLU A 267 8.41 23.76 15.50
N LYS A 268 7.20 24.23 15.82
CA LYS A 268 6.72 24.37 17.21
C LYS A 268 6.75 23.03 17.95
N ILE A 269 6.27 21.95 17.32
CA ILE A 269 6.30 20.60 17.91
C ILE A 269 7.75 20.11 18.06
N ALA A 270 8.59 20.28 17.04
CA ALA A 270 9.97 19.83 17.06
C ALA A 270 10.79 20.52 18.16
N GLY A 271 10.55 21.82 18.39
CA GLY A 271 11.25 22.62 19.40
C GLY A 271 10.97 22.19 20.85
N VAL A 272 9.85 21.49 21.08
CA VAL A 272 9.46 21.00 22.42
C VAL A 272 9.54 19.47 22.53
N ALA A 273 9.87 18.78 21.45
CA ALA A 273 9.89 17.32 21.43
C ALA A 273 10.98 16.73 22.32
N SER A 274 10.61 15.73 23.12
CA SER A 274 11.57 15.03 23.97
C SER A 274 12.52 14.19 23.12
N ALA A 275 13.82 14.29 23.41
CA ALA A 275 14.84 13.45 22.79
C ALA A 275 14.78 11.98 23.25
N ASN A 276 14.05 11.70 24.34
CA ASN A 276 13.94 10.34 24.92
C ASN A 276 12.81 9.51 24.29
N VAL A 277 11.97 10.11 23.45
CA VAL A 277 10.88 9.43 22.76
C VAL A 277 11.36 9.08 21.36
N THR A 278 11.61 7.80 21.12
CA THR A 278 12.09 7.27 19.84
C THR A 278 11.02 6.46 19.14
N VAL A 279 11.06 6.43 17.81
CA VAL A 279 10.12 5.69 16.97
C VAL A 279 10.88 4.71 16.08
N PRO A 280 10.54 3.40 16.12
CA PRO A 280 11.04 2.41 15.17
C PRO A 280 10.33 2.59 13.83
N LEU A 281 11.05 3.12 12.83
CA LEU A 281 10.46 3.61 11.57
C LEU A 281 9.77 2.50 10.76
N LYS A 282 10.30 1.28 10.82
CA LYS A 282 9.72 0.09 10.18
C LYS A 282 8.29 -0.24 10.65
N LYS A 283 7.94 0.13 11.89
CA LYS A 283 6.58 -0.07 12.43
C LYS A 283 5.60 0.99 11.93
N VAL A 284 6.10 2.14 11.48
CA VAL A 284 5.28 3.26 11.00
C VAL A 284 5.00 3.13 9.50
N LEU A 285 6.01 2.81 8.71
CA LEU A 285 5.91 2.82 7.24
C LEU A 285 6.38 1.50 6.62
N GLY A 286 5.55 0.95 5.74
CA GLY A 286 5.94 -0.10 4.82
C GLY A 286 6.23 0.47 3.44
N LEU A 287 7.42 0.24 2.89
CA LEU A 287 7.70 0.60 1.49
C LEU A 287 7.71 -0.60 0.53
N GLY A 288 7.47 -1.82 1.03
CA GLY A 288 7.49 -3.02 0.20
C GLY A 288 8.77 -3.10 -0.64
N SER A 289 8.62 -3.30 -1.96
CA SER A 289 9.77 -3.39 -2.86
C SER A 289 10.50 -2.05 -3.05
N ALA A 290 9.79 -0.92 -2.88
CA ALA A 290 10.37 0.42 -2.96
C ALA A 290 11.38 0.70 -1.83
N ALA A 291 11.38 -0.08 -0.75
CA ALA A 291 12.41 0.01 0.30
C ALA A 291 13.83 -0.25 -0.24
N SER A 292 13.97 -1.04 -1.31
CA SER A 292 15.26 -1.38 -1.92
C SER A 292 15.84 -0.27 -2.81
N LEU A 293 15.08 0.79 -3.09
CA LEU A 293 15.56 1.92 -3.87
C LEU A 293 16.62 2.70 -3.08
N GLY A 294 17.61 3.21 -3.80
CA GLY A 294 18.62 4.11 -3.24
C GLY A 294 17.98 5.42 -2.78
N LEU A 295 18.54 6.04 -1.75
CA LEU A 295 18.10 7.37 -1.29
C LEU A 295 18.09 8.38 -2.45
N GLY A 296 17.06 9.23 -2.51
CA GLY A 296 16.81 10.17 -3.60
C GLY A 296 16.21 9.56 -4.87
N GLN A 297 16.20 8.23 -5.03
CA GLN A 297 15.51 7.58 -6.14
C GLN A 297 14.00 7.57 -5.90
N ARG A 298 13.23 7.69 -7.00
CA ARG A 298 11.77 7.66 -6.96
C ARG A 298 11.25 6.56 -7.91
N PRO A 299 10.29 5.74 -7.48
CA PRO A 299 9.62 4.80 -8.38
C PRO A 299 8.81 5.57 -9.44
N ALA A 300 8.96 5.19 -10.70
CA ALA A 300 8.27 5.85 -11.79
C ALA A 300 6.74 5.68 -11.69
N GLY A 301 6.01 6.79 -11.68
CA GLY A 301 4.55 6.81 -11.72
C GLY A 301 3.84 6.48 -10.40
N LEU A 302 4.57 6.27 -9.31
CA LEU A 302 4.00 6.03 -7.98
C LEU A 302 4.18 7.28 -7.09
N SER A 303 3.08 7.98 -6.81
CA SER A 303 3.06 8.98 -5.74
C SER A 303 2.88 8.28 -4.40
N ALA A 304 3.49 8.83 -3.36
CA ALA A 304 3.45 8.30 -2.01
C ALA A 304 3.36 9.49 -1.07
N ASP A 305 2.17 10.07 -0.96
CA ASP A 305 1.92 11.24 -0.12
C ASP A 305 1.00 10.87 1.03
N VAL A 306 1.27 11.38 2.22
CA VAL A 306 0.53 11.06 3.43
C VAL A 306 0.20 12.34 4.17
N ASN A 307 -0.95 12.41 4.81
CA ASN A 307 -1.30 13.57 5.62
C ASN A 307 -0.32 13.76 6.78
N VAL A 308 0.15 15.00 6.98
CA VAL A 308 1.16 15.32 7.99
C VAL A 308 0.69 14.96 9.39
N LEU A 309 -0.55 15.31 9.74
CA LEU A 309 -1.09 15.03 11.08
C LEU A 309 -1.22 13.53 11.31
N GLN A 310 -1.68 12.76 10.31
CA GLN A 310 -1.76 11.30 10.40
C GLN A 310 -0.38 10.65 10.53
N MET A 311 0.62 11.12 9.77
CA MET A 311 2.00 10.63 9.90
C MET A 311 2.56 10.91 11.29
N LEU A 312 2.32 12.12 11.80
CA LEU A 312 2.73 12.53 13.14
C LEU A 312 2.09 11.63 14.21
N THR A 313 0.76 11.50 14.20
CA THR A 313 0.05 10.72 15.23
C THR A 313 0.40 9.24 15.15
N ALA A 314 0.49 8.66 13.95
CA ALA A 314 0.88 7.27 13.80
C ALA A 314 2.33 7.02 14.26
N GLY A 315 3.26 7.95 14.00
CA GLY A 315 4.62 7.87 14.51
C GLY A 315 4.67 7.95 16.05
N LEU A 316 3.88 8.84 16.64
CA LEU A 316 3.78 9.00 18.09
C LEU A 316 3.16 7.80 18.79
N VAL A 317 2.11 7.21 18.21
CA VAL A 317 1.44 6.00 18.72
C VAL A 317 2.39 4.79 18.65
N MET A 318 3.27 4.73 17.66
CA MET A 318 4.26 3.67 17.49
C MET A 318 5.59 3.93 18.23
N ALA A 319 5.71 5.04 18.96
CA ALA A 319 6.93 5.36 19.69
C ALA A 319 7.22 4.34 20.80
N ASP A 320 8.49 3.99 21.00
CA ASP A 320 8.98 3.10 22.06
C ASP A 320 8.98 3.76 23.45
N GLY A 321 8.31 4.91 23.60
CA GLY A 321 8.10 5.56 24.89
C GLY A 321 7.27 4.70 25.85
N LYS A 322 6.83 5.29 26.97
CA LYS A 322 5.90 4.59 27.87
C LYS A 322 4.64 4.22 27.07
N LYS A 323 4.45 2.92 26.82
CA LYS A 323 3.23 2.34 26.18
C LYS A 323 1.94 2.64 26.96
N GLN A 324 2.06 3.32 28.10
CA GLN A 324 0.97 3.85 28.87
C GLN A 324 1.14 5.36 29.06
N LEU A 325 0.07 6.10 28.81
CA LEU A 325 -0.01 7.53 28.99
C LEU A 325 -1.21 7.86 29.89
N GLY A 326 -0.98 8.66 30.93
CA GLY A 326 -2.03 9.21 31.79
C GLY A 326 -2.02 10.72 31.64
N LEU A 327 -3.14 11.31 31.21
CA LEU A 327 -3.27 12.73 30.91
C LEU A 327 -4.51 13.31 31.56
N ASP A 328 -4.33 14.45 32.21
CA ASP A 328 -5.45 15.31 32.57
C ASP A 328 -5.81 16.14 31.33
N LEU A 329 -6.99 15.88 30.77
CA LEU A 329 -7.48 16.60 29.61
C LEU A 329 -8.09 17.91 30.07
N ASN A 330 -7.62 19.02 29.50
CA ASN A 330 -8.27 20.31 29.71
C ASN A 330 -9.55 20.36 28.86
N VAL A 331 -10.67 19.94 29.45
CA VAL A 331 -11.99 19.94 28.81
C VAL A 331 -12.74 21.23 29.15
N SER A 332 -13.02 22.04 28.14
CA SER A 332 -13.92 23.19 28.23
C SER A 332 -15.37 22.83 27.86
N VAL A 333 -15.76 21.57 28.02
CA VAL A 333 -17.07 21.05 27.62
C VAL A 333 -18.10 21.33 28.70
N LEU A 334 -19.21 22.00 28.34
CA LEU A 334 -20.30 22.31 29.26
C LEU A 334 -20.84 21.04 29.94
N GLY A 335 -20.88 21.04 31.28
CA GLY A 335 -21.35 19.92 32.10
C GLY A 335 -20.27 18.92 32.53
N LEU A 336 -19.04 19.01 32.01
CA LEU A 336 -17.89 18.22 32.48
C LEU A 336 -17.04 19.06 33.44
N ALA A 337 -16.78 18.52 34.63
CA ALA A 337 -15.92 19.13 35.63
C ALA A 337 -14.45 18.76 35.44
N SER A 338 -14.19 17.52 34.99
CA SER A 338 -12.84 17.01 34.74
C SER A 338 -12.87 15.84 33.77
N ALA A 339 -11.79 15.63 33.02
CA ALA A 339 -11.58 14.39 32.27
C ALA A 339 -10.12 13.97 32.36
N LYS A 340 -9.89 12.71 32.75
CA LYS A 340 -8.57 12.09 32.78
C LYS A 340 -8.55 10.90 31.83
N LEU A 341 -7.55 10.86 30.95
CA LEU A 341 -7.36 9.80 29.97
C LEU A 341 -6.14 8.96 30.35
N ASP A 342 -6.38 7.70 30.69
CA ASP A 342 -5.36 6.67 30.67
C ASP A 342 -5.45 5.89 29.35
N MET A 343 -4.31 5.54 28.77
CA MET A 343 -4.25 4.85 27.49
C MET A 343 -3.14 3.83 27.48
N ALA A 344 -3.39 2.70 26.82
CA ALA A 344 -2.39 1.72 26.45
C ALA A 344 -2.45 1.44 24.94
N ILE A 345 -1.28 1.34 24.30
CA ILE A 345 -1.17 1.06 22.86
C ILE A 345 -0.50 -0.30 22.67
N GLY A 346 -1.16 -1.17 21.93
CA GLY A 346 -0.68 -2.48 21.52
C GLY A 346 -0.01 -2.46 20.15
N GLU A 347 0.71 -3.52 19.82
CA GLU A 347 1.32 -3.65 18.49
C GLU A 347 0.31 -4.17 17.46
N PRO A 348 0.38 -3.72 16.19
CA PRO A 348 -0.47 -4.26 15.15
C PRO A 348 -0.10 -5.73 14.85
N PRO A 349 -1.09 -6.58 14.47
CA PRO A 349 -0.82 -7.98 14.14
C PRO A 349 0.21 -8.12 13.01
N GLN A 350 1.17 -9.04 13.19
CA GLN A 350 2.24 -9.32 12.23
C GLN A 350 3.11 -8.08 11.89
N SER A 351 3.20 -7.09 12.78
CA SER A 351 3.93 -5.82 12.54
C SER A 351 3.50 -5.09 11.26
N SER A 352 2.22 -5.22 10.88
CA SER A 352 1.69 -4.51 9.71
C SER A 352 1.55 -3.01 10.02
N PRO A 353 2.17 -2.12 9.23
CA PRO A 353 2.06 -0.69 9.43
C PRO A 353 0.66 -0.20 9.05
N TRP A 354 0.33 1.03 9.42
CA TRP A 354 -0.91 1.70 9.03
C TRP A 354 -0.87 2.22 7.59
N TYR A 355 0.33 2.39 7.02
CA TYR A 355 0.61 2.81 5.65
C TYR A 355 1.60 1.84 5.00
N THR A 356 1.30 1.41 3.77
CA THR A 356 2.24 0.59 3.00
C THR A 356 2.24 0.92 1.52
N ILE A 357 3.37 0.66 0.87
CA ILE A 357 3.49 0.46 -0.58
C ILE A 357 3.65 -1.02 -0.84
N GLY A 358 2.82 -1.59 -1.71
CA GLY A 358 2.96 -3.00 -2.06
C GLY A 358 2.12 -3.44 -3.26
N GLU A 359 2.36 -4.69 -3.67
CA GLU A 359 1.58 -5.41 -4.67
C GLU A 359 0.27 -5.96 -4.05
N THR A 360 -0.61 -6.49 -4.90
CA THR A 360 -1.80 -7.25 -4.48
C THR A 360 -1.47 -8.26 -3.37
N GLY A 361 -2.23 -8.24 -2.29
CA GLY A 361 -2.02 -9.03 -1.07
C GLY A 361 -1.37 -8.24 0.07
N ALA A 362 -0.86 -7.02 -0.19
CA ALA A 362 -0.38 -6.15 0.88
C ALA A 362 -1.51 -5.80 1.87
N VAL A 363 -1.16 -5.70 3.15
CA VAL A 363 -2.11 -5.44 4.25
C VAL A 363 -1.57 -4.32 5.13
N VAL A 364 -2.45 -3.40 5.52
CA VAL A 364 -2.21 -2.42 6.57
C VAL A 364 -3.20 -2.62 7.71
N ARG A 365 -2.74 -2.36 8.93
CA ARG A 365 -3.58 -2.43 10.14
C ARG A 365 -3.30 -1.25 11.05
N THR A 366 -4.32 -0.81 11.76
CA THR A 366 -4.16 0.12 12.88
C THR A 366 -3.66 -0.62 14.13
N ALA A 367 -3.09 0.12 15.08
CA ALA A 367 -2.70 -0.42 16.38
C ALA A 367 -3.94 -0.75 17.22
N GLN A 368 -3.85 -1.81 18.03
CA GLN A 368 -4.84 -2.04 19.08
C GLN A 368 -4.67 -0.98 20.17
N THR A 369 -5.76 -0.43 20.66
CA THR A 369 -5.70 0.65 21.64
C THR A 369 -6.70 0.39 22.74
N ARG A 370 -6.29 0.61 23.99
CA ARG A 370 -7.17 0.59 25.15
C ARG A 370 -7.15 1.95 25.79
N ILE A 371 -8.33 2.51 26.04
CA ILE A 371 -8.46 3.78 26.74
C ILE A 371 -9.34 3.62 27.97
N LYS A 372 -9.03 4.38 29.01
CA LYS A 372 -9.87 4.59 30.18
C LYS A 372 -10.01 6.09 30.39
N LEU A 373 -11.23 6.58 30.23
CA LEU A 373 -11.58 7.98 30.38
C LEU A 373 -12.37 8.15 31.68
N ILE A 374 -11.77 8.76 32.68
CA ILE A 374 -12.39 9.06 33.97
C ILE A 374 -12.96 10.48 33.90
N ILE A 375 -14.29 10.59 33.90
CA ILE A 375 -14.97 11.88 33.75
C ILE A 375 -15.60 12.27 35.09
N GLY A 376 -15.40 13.51 35.51
CA GLY A 376 -16.18 14.13 36.57
C GLY A 376 -17.33 14.94 35.96
N ILE A 377 -18.56 14.66 36.37
CA ILE A 377 -19.78 15.34 35.93
C ILE A 377 -20.42 16.00 37.15
N GLY A 378 -20.72 17.30 37.06
CA GLY A 378 -21.43 18.00 38.12
C GLY A 378 -22.91 17.60 38.13
N GLY A 379 -23.42 17.15 39.28
CA GLY A 379 -24.84 16.88 39.47
C GLY A 379 -25.62 18.18 39.57
N GLY A 380 -26.52 18.42 38.61
CA GLY A 380 -27.33 19.64 38.50
C GLY A 380 -28.82 19.45 38.81
N LEU A 381 -29.27 18.22 39.06
CA LEU A 381 -30.69 17.87 39.26
C LEU A 381 -30.87 17.20 40.62
N GLU A 382 -31.94 17.54 41.35
CA GLU A 382 -32.24 16.88 42.63
C GLU A 382 -32.52 15.38 42.40
N PRO A 383 -32.03 14.46 43.27
CA PRO A 383 -31.30 14.68 44.52
C PRO A 383 -29.77 14.74 44.37
N LEU A 384 -29.24 14.87 43.14
CA LEU A 384 -27.80 14.87 42.84
C LEU A 384 -27.15 16.26 42.85
N VAL A 385 -27.91 17.32 43.20
CA VAL A 385 -27.40 18.71 43.20
C VAL A 385 -26.15 18.82 44.07
N GLY A 386 -25.08 19.38 43.49
CA GLY A 386 -23.81 19.61 44.20
C GLY A 386 -22.93 18.38 44.38
N GLN A 387 -23.35 17.22 43.86
CA GLN A 387 -22.56 15.99 43.89
C GLN A 387 -21.69 15.85 42.65
N LEU A 388 -20.48 15.29 42.81
CA LEU A 388 -19.61 14.95 41.70
C LEU A 388 -19.83 13.48 41.29
N ILE A 389 -20.31 13.27 40.07
CA ILE A 389 -20.52 11.97 39.46
C ILE A 389 -19.22 11.57 38.75
N THR A 390 -18.57 10.50 39.18
CA THR A 390 -17.33 10.00 38.57
C THR A 390 -17.65 8.83 37.65
N LEU A 391 -17.50 9.02 36.33
CA LEU A 391 -17.83 8.05 35.31
C LEU A 391 -16.57 7.54 34.60
N PRO A 392 -16.06 6.34 34.95
CA PRO A 392 -14.97 5.72 34.23
C PRO A 392 -15.49 4.94 33.02
N ILE A 393 -15.15 5.41 31.83
CA ILE A 393 -15.46 4.77 30.55
C ILE A 393 -14.21 4.06 30.06
N TYR A 394 -14.26 2.75 29.95
CA TYR A 394 -13.23 1.93 29.35
C TYR A 394 -13.62 1.56 27.92
N ALA A 395 -12.68 1.68 26.96
CA ALA A 395 -12.85 1.18 25.61
C ALA A 395 -11.67 0.29 25.20
N ASP A 396 -12.00 -0.91 24.71
CA ASP A 396 -11.08 -1.87 24.10
C ASP A 396 -11.27 -1.85 22.59
N LEU A 397 -10.27 -1.34 21.86
CA LEU A 397 -10.35 -1.04 20.45
C LEU A 397 -9.44 -2.00 19.68
N ALA A 398 -10.06 -2.84 18.87
CA ALA A 398 -9.37 -3.72 17.96
C ALA A 398 -8.89 -2.96 16.70
N TYR A 399 -7.99 -3.60 15.97
CA TYR A 399 -7.46 -3.06 14.73
C TYR A 399 -8.54 -3.01 13.63
N ALA A 400 -8.56 -1.93 12.87
CA ALA A 400 -9.07 -1.90 11.51
C ALA A 400 -8.03 -2.49 10.54
N GLU A 401 -8.48 -3.15 9.48
CA GLU A 401 -7.63 -3.77 8.46
C GLU A 401 -8.03 -3.31 7.07
N ALA A 402 -7.05 -3.05 6.22
CA ALA A 402 -7.26 -2.86 4.79
C ALA A 402 -6.26 -3.71 4.01
N SER A 403 -6.76 -4.44 3.02
CA SER A 403 -5.98 -5.36 2.19
C SER A 403 -6.14 -5.01 0.72
N LEU A 404 -5.02 -4.91 0.01
CA LEU A 404 -5.00 -4.60 -1.41
C LEU A 404 -5.38 -5.84 -2.21
N THR A 405 -6.53 -5.80 -2.90
CA THR A 405 -7.07 -6.97 -3.61
C THR A 405 -6.85 -6.92 -5.11
N GLU A 406 -6.78 -5.73 -5.70
CA GLU A 406 -6.57 -5.57 -7.14
C GLU A 406 -5.96 -4.21 -7.47
N ILE A 407 -5.05 -4.19 -8.44
CA ILE A 407 -4.62 -2.99 -9.16
C ILE A 407 -4.83 -3.24 -10.65
N SER A 408 -5.56 -2.37 -11.33
CA SER A 408 -5.78 -2.47 -12.78
C SER A 408 -5.64 -1.12 -13.49
N CYS A 409 -5.22 -1.16 -14.76
CA CYS A 409 -5.10 -0.01 -15.65
C CYS A 409 -5.76 -0.32 -17.00
N PRO A 410 -7.10 -0.26 -17.11
CA PRO A 410 -7.82 -0.73 -18.28
C PRO A 410 -7.43 -0.08 -19.61
N THR A 411 -7.05 1.20 -19.59
CA THR A 411 -6.68 1.99 -20.78
C THR A 411 -5.32 2.67 -20.63
N GLY A 412 -4.43 2.13 -19.78
CA GLY A 412 -3.09 2.66 -19.55
C GLY A 412 -2.90 3.42 -18.22
N PRO A 413 -1.75 4.08 -18.02
CA PRO A 413 -1.31 4.61 -16.72
C PRO A 413 -2.24 5.64 -16.06
N ASP A 414 -3.05 6.36 -16.86
CA ASP A 414 -4.03 7.33 -16.35
C ASP A 414 -5.41 6.74 -16.03
N SER A 415 -5.57 5.42 -16.14
CA SER A 415 -6.83 4.72 -15.89
C SER A 415 -6.82 3.82 -14.65
N ARG A 416 -5.87 4.08 -13.74
CA ARG A 416 -5.67 3.31 -12.51
C ARG A 416 -6.97 3.09 -11.75
N ARG A 417 -7.20 1.85 -11.36
CA ARG A 417 -8.22 1.42 -10.42
C ARG A 417 -7.58 0.54 -9.36
N VAL A 418 -7.87 0.86 -8.11
CA VAL A 418 -7.35 0.10 -6.96
C VAL A 418 -8.55 -0.40 -6.17
N LYS A 419 -8.57 -1.69 -5.87
CA LYS A 419 -9.55 -2.28 -4.96
C LYS A 419 -8.91 -2.63 -3.64
N ILE A 420 -9.53 -2.19 -2.56
CA ILE A 420 -9.11 -2.46 -1.19
C ILE A 420 -10.25 -3.17 -0.47
N ALA A 421 -10.02 -4.38 0.03
CA ALA A 421 -10.94 -5.03 0.95
C ALA A 421 -10.64 -4.53 2.37
N ALA A 422 -11.60 -3.83 2.96
CA ALA A 422 -11.47 -3.19 4.26
C ALA A 422 -12.41 -3.83 5.29
N ARG A 423 -11.91 -3.96 6.51
CA ARG A 423 -12.60 -4.46 7.70
C ARG A 423 -12.55 -3.39 8.78
N PRO A 424 -13.71 -2.85 9.23
CA PRO A 424 -13.77 -1.93 10.35
C PRO A 424 -13.20 -2.52 11.64
N GLY A 425 -12.60 -1.66 12.46
CA GLY A 425 -12.17 -2.03 13.80
C GLY A 425 -13.37 -2.33 14.70
N VAL A 426 -13.25 -3.38 15.50
CA VAL A 426 -14.20 -3.69 16.59
C VAL A 426 -13.90 -2.81 17.78
N ALA A 427 -14.93 -2.41 18.50
CA ALA A 427 -14.77 -1.80 19.81
C ALA A 427 -15.73 -2.41 20.81
N GLU A 428 -15.27 -2.51 22.05
CA GLU A 428 -16.13 -2.70 23.21
C GLU A 428 -15.93 -1.53 24.16
N ILE A 429 -17.02 -0.91 24.57
CA ILE A 429 -17.05 0.16 25.54
C ILE A 429 -17.83 -0.30 26.78
N ARG A 430 -17.31 0.02 27.96
CA ARG A 430 -17.91 -0.34 29.24
C ARG A 430 -17.78 0.81 30.23
N ILE A 431 -18.71 0.88 31.17
CA ILE A 431 -18.47 1.63 32.41
C ILE A 431 -17.72 0.68 33.36
N ALA A 432 -16.41 0.89 33.51
CA ALA A 432 -15.55 0.04 34.31
C ALA A 432 -14.25 0.78 34.71
N ASP A 433 -13.87 0.70 35.97
CA ASP A 433 -12.54 1.14 36.41
C ASP A 433 -11.51 0.01 36.27
N ILE A 434 -10.83 0.00 35.12
CA ILE A 434 -9.78 -0.98 34.80
C ILE A 434 -8.41 -0.49 35.30
N SER A 435 -7.66 -1.36 35.98
CA SER A 435 -6.32 -1.02 36.45
C SER A 435 -5.34 -0.83 35.28
N SER A 436 -4.33 0.02 35.48
CA SER A 436 -3.28 0.26 34.48
C SER A 436 -2.56 -1.02 34.02
N ALA A 437 -2.32 -1.97 34.94
CA ALA A 437 -1.69 -3.25 34.61
C ALA A 437 -2.58 -4.10 33.69
N ALA A 438 -3.89 -4.14 33.95
CA ALA A 438 -4.84 -4.86 33.09
C ALA A 438 -4.99 -4.20 31.71
N MET A 439 -4.87 -2.88 31.61
CA MET A 439 -4.86 -2.19 30.32
C MET A 439 -3.66 -2.61 29.44
N GLN A 440 -2.49 -2.82 30.04
CA GLN A 440 -1.26 -3.19 29.31
C GLN A 440 -1.25 -4.64 28.83
N ASP A 441 -2.03 -5.54 29.45
CA ASP A 441 -2.09 -6.93 29.03
C ASP A 441 -3.06 -7.13 27.85
N PHE A 442 -2.58 -6.90 26.63
CA PHE A 442 -3.34 -7.15 25.40
C PHE A 442 -3.58 -8.65 25.11
N ARG A 443 -3.04 -9.58 25.92
CA ARG A 443 -3.27 -11.02 25.75
C ARG A 443 -4.57 -11.48 26.40
N THR A 444 -5.00 -10.80 27.45
CA THR A 444 -6.24 -11.11 28.16
C THR A 444 -7.21 -9.93 28.08
N LYS A 445 -8.51 -10.23 28.08
CA LYS A 445 -9.53 -9.18 28.10
C LYS A 445 -9.84 -8.83 29.56
N PRO A 446 -9.66 -7.58 29.99
CA PRO A 446 -9.96 -7.18 31.37
C PRO A 446 -11.42 -7.46 31.70
N LYS A 447 -11.67 -8.01 32.89
CA LYS A 447 -13.03 -8.09 33.45
C LYS A 447 -13.36 -6.72 34.05
N GLY A 448 -14.50 -6.17 33.65
CA GLY A 448 -15.07 -4.98 34.29
C GLY A 448 -16.11 -5.41 35.30
N ASP A 449 -15.91 -5.05 36.56
CA ASP A 449 -16.88 -5.20 37.63
C ASP A 449 -17.76 -3.93 37.73
N LYS A 450 -18.86 -4.03 38.47
CA LYS A 450 -19.71 -2.86 38.78
C LYS A 450 -18.84 -1.76 39.40
N THR A 451 -19.04 -0.52 38.97
CA THR A 451 -18.22 0.60 39.40
C THR A 451 -19.05 1.63 40.15
N LYS A 452 -18.54 2.11 41.28
CA LYS A 452 -19.16 3.17 42.08
C LYS A 452 -19.04 4.50 41.36
N VAL A 453 -20.16 5.16 41.08
CA VAL A 453 -20.20 6.40 40.29
C VAL A 453 -20.47 7.62 41.16
N VAL A 454 -21.33 7.50 42.17
CA VAL A 454 -21.67 8.61 43.09
C VAL A 454 -22.02 8.08 44.47
N SER A 455 -21.73 8.88 45.50
CA SER A 455 -22.17 8.61 46.88
C SER A 455 -23.08 9.74 47.33
N LEU A 456 -24.22 9.40 47.93
CA LEU A 456 -25.25 10.32 48.37
C LEU A 456 -25.45 10.17 49.86
N GLN A 457 -25.47 11.28 50.58
CA GLN A 457 -25.88 11.28 51.97
C GLN A 457 -27.40 11.44 52.03
N VAL A 458 -28.10 10.35 52.35
CA VAL A 458 -29.56 10.34 52.44
C VAL A 458 -29.96 10.55 53.89
N LEU A 459 -30.79 11.57 54.14
CA LEU A 459 -31.26 11.92 55.47
C LEU A 459 -31.91 10.71 56.15
N PHE A 460 -31.54 10.43 57.39
CA PHE A 460 -31.99 9.28 58.20
C PHE A 460 -31.61 7.87 57.71
N VAL A 461 -31.06 7.71 56.50
CA VAL A 461 -30.70 6.40 55.93
C VAL A 461 -29.19 6.18 55.92
N GLY A 462 -28.38 7.23 55.81
CA GLY A 462 -26.91 7.15 55.79
C GLY A 462 -26.31 7.31 54.39
N LEU A 463 -25.04 6.90 54.22
CA LEU A 463 -24.35 7.00 52.93
C LEU A 463 -24.80 5.90 51.97
N VAL A 464 -25.47 6.30 50.88
CA VAL A 464 -25.92 5.42 49.81
C VAL A 464 -25.01 5.62 48.60
N SER A 465 -24.38 4.55 48.15
CA SER A 465 -23.52 4.55 46.96
C SER A 465 -24.26 3.97 45.77
N ILE A 466 -24.13 4.61 44.61
CA ILE A 466 -24.68 4.13 43.35
C ILE A 466 -23.57 3.47 42.55
N TRP A 467 -23.78 2.19 42.26
CA TRP A 467 -22.93 1.34 41.45
C TRP A 467 -23.58 1.14 40.09
N VAL A 468 -22.77 1.21 39.03
CA VAL A 468 -23.24 1.16 37.66
C VAL A 468 -22.45 0.12 36.89
N GLU A 469 -23.16 -0.56 35.99
CA GLU A 469 -22.58 -1.44 34.98
C GLU A 469 -23.27 -1.15 33.65
N ALA A 470 -22.48 -0.98 32.60
CA ALA A 470 -23.00 -0.86 31.24
C ALA A 470 -21.98 -1.41 30.25
N ARG A 471 -22.49 -1.94 29.14
CA ARG A 471 -21.65 -2.41 28.03
C ARG A 471 -22.30 -2.07 26.69
N ALA A 472 -21.48 -1.62 25.77
CA ALA A 472 -21.80 -1.56 24.35
C ALA A 472 -20.66 -2.22 23.57
N ALA A 473 -20.99 -3.04 22.58
CA ALA A 473 -20.00 -3.70 21.75
C ALA A 473 -20.42 -3.65 20.30
N ILE A 474 -19.42 -3.66 19.42
CA ILE A 474 -19.59 -3.82 17.98
C ILE A 474 -18.86 -5.09 17.61
N ASP A 475 -19.54 -6.05 17.02
CA ASP A 475 -18.98 -7.37 16.70
C ASP A 475 -19.11 -7.74 15.21
N ASN A 476 -19.89 -7.01 14.43
CA ASN A 476 -20.16 -7.33 13.03
C ASN A 476 -19.11 -6.73 12.05
N GLN A 477 -18.13 -7.55 11.66
CA GLN A 477 -17.00 -7.15 10.80
C GLN A 477 -17.11 -7.67 9.34
N ASN A 478 -18.13 -7.24 8.60
CA ASN A 478 -18.20 -7.61 7.18
C ASN A 478 -17.11 -6.92 6.36
N VAL A 479 -16.37 -7.71 5.58
CA VAL A 479 -15.40 -7.20 4.62
C VAL A 479 -16.14 -6.45 3.53
N THR A 480 -15.78 -5.19 3.32
CA THR A 480 -16.33 -4.37 2.23
C THR A 480 -15.23 -4.04 1.24
N THR A 481 -15.48 -4.26 -0.05
CA THR A 481 -14.53 -3.91 -1.11
C THR A 481 -14.76 -2.47 -1.55
N LEU A 482 -13.77 -1.62 -1.30
CA LEU A 482 -13.70 -0.25 -1.78
C LEU A 482 -13.02 -0.21 -3.14
N THR A 483 -13.52 0.61 -4.06
CA THR A 483 -12.90 0.82 -5.38
C THR A 483 -12.53 2.28 -5.54
N PHE A 484 -11.24 2.54 -5.74
CA PHE A 484 -10.69 3.87 -5.96
C PHE A 484 -10.40 4.07 -7.45
N THR A 485 -10.98 5.12 -8.02
CA THR A 485 -10.70 5.57 -9.39
C THR A 485 -9.44 6.42 -9.45
N ASN A 486 -8.87 6.60 -10.65
CA ASN A 486 -7.70 7.45 -10.84
C ASN A 486 -7.90 8.88 -10.29
N GLN A 487 -9.10 9.44 -10.47
CA GLN A 487 -9.43 10.78 -9.96
C GLN A 487 -9.45 10.79 -8.42
N GLN A 488 -10.10 9.81 -7.80
CA GLN A 488 -10.10 9.67 -6.34
C GLN A 488 -8.70 9.47 -5.76
N ILE A 489 -7.81 8.78 -6.47
CA ILE A 489 -6.40 8.63 -6.06
C ILE A 489 -5.67 9.97 -6.16
N LYS A 490 -5.87 10.73 -7.26
CA LYS A 490 -5.29 12.07 -7.45
C LYS A 490 -5.80 13.08 -6.41
N ASP A 491 -7.09 13.03 -6.09
CA ASP A 491 -7.75 13.89 -5.10
C ASP A 491 -7.52 13.42 -3.67
N ARG A 492 -6.81 12.31 -3.47
CA ARG A 492 -6.55 11.69 -2.16
C ARG A 492 -7.85 11.44 -1.39
N ALA A 493 -8.88 11.03 -2.11
CA ALA A 493 -10.20 10.78 -1.54
C ALA A 493 -10.13 9.65 -0.51
N ILE A 494 -10.79 9.87 0.62
CA ILE A 494 -10.95 8.89 1.68
C ILE A 494 -12.30 8.20 1.48
N GLN A 495 -12.31 6.87 1.46
CA GLN A 495 -13.54 6.08 1.51
C GLN A 495 -13.68 5.44 2.88
N LYS A 496 -14.91 5.43 3.39
CA LYS A 496 -15.23 4.88 4.71
C LYS A 496 -15.94 3.55 4.58
N VAL A 497 -15.60 2.62 5.44
CA VAL A 497 -16.44 1.44 5.71
C VAL A 497 -16.92 1.53 7.15
N SER A 498 -18.20 1.33 7.39
CA SER A 498 -18.80 1.32 8.72
C SER A 498 -19.48 -0.02 9.02
N THR A 499 -19.58 -0.35 10.29
CA THR A 499 -20.39 -1.46 10.78
C THR A 499 -21.87 -1.12 10.68
N ARG A 500 -22.73 -2.12 10.54
CA ARG A 500 -24.18 -1.91 10.44
C ARG A 500 -24.87 -1.61 11.77
N ASP A 501 -24.19 -1.90 12.88
CA ASP A 501 -24.81 -1.89 14.22
C ASP A 501 -24.79 -0.49 14.87
N LEU A 502 -23.99 0.44 14.35
CA LEU A 502 -23.90 1.81 14.84
C LEU A 502 -24.79 2.76 14.04
N THR A 503 -26.10 2.68 14.26
CA THR A 503 -27.05 3.72 13.78
C THR A 503 -27.15 4.90 14.75
N THR A 504 -26.60 4.76 15.96
CA THR A 504 -26.56 5.77 17.02
C THR A 504 -25.18 5.80 17.69
N SER A 505 -24.87 6.81 18.50
CA SER A 505 -23.56 6.94 19.14
C SER A 505 -23.31 5.85 20.19
N LEU A 506 -22.04 5.47 20.38
CA LEU A 506 -21.69 4.42 21.36
C LEU A 506 -22.00 4.81 22.79
N VAL A 507 -21.87 6.10 23.16
CA VAL A 507 -22.23 6.54 24.51
C VAL A 507 -23.73 6.37 24.71
N LYS A 508 -24.55 6.69 23.71
CA LYS A 508 -26.00 6.44 23.78
C LYS A 508 -26.33 4.96 23.91
N SER A 509 -25.66 4.08 23.15
CA SER A 509 -25.83 2.62 23.29
C SER A 509 -25.40 2.13 24.68
N LEU A 510 -24.29 2.65 25.21
CA LEU A 510 -23.78 2.34 26.54
C LEU A 510 -24.78 2.76 27.63
N LEU A 511 -25.30 3.98 27.55
CA LEU A 511 -26.29 4.49 28.49
C LEU A 511 -27.66 3.80 28.36
N GLY A 512 -27.96 3.22 27.20
CA GLY A 512 -29.15 2.39 26.99
C GLY A 512 -29.11 1.05 27.74
N ASP A 513 -27.91 0.48 27.94
CA ASP A 513 -27.70 -0.78 28.70
C ASP A 513 -27.27 -0.53 30.16
N LEU A 514 -27.59 0.65 30.70
CA LEU A 514 -27.21 1.06 32.04
C LEU A 514 -27.95 0.25 33.12
N LYS A 515 -27.21 -0.52 33.91
CA LYS A 515 -27.71 -1.23 35.10
C LYS A 515 -27.25 -0.50 36.35
N LEU A 516 -28.21 -0.18 37.22
CA LEU A 516 -27.94 0.54 38.47
C LEU A 516 -28.18 -0.37 39.67
N GLU A 517 -27.31 -0.25 40.65
CA GLU A 517 -27.43 -0.88 41.96
C GLU A 517 -27.13 0.17 43.03
N ALA A 518 -28.00 0.28 44.04
CA ALA A 518 -27.76 1.15 45.18
C ALA A 518 -27.30 0.28 46.35
N ARG A 519 -26.27 0.72 47.07
CA ARG A 519 -25.76 0.06 48.26
C ARG A 519 -25.69 1.02 49.44
N LEU A 520 -26.25 0.63 50.56
CA LEU A 520 -26.06 1.31 51.83
C LEU A 520 -24.73 0.88 52.45
N LEU A 521 -23.90 1.86 52.83
CA LEU A 521 -22.56 1.65 53.39
C LEU A 521 -21.68 0.73 52.54
N ASP A 522 -21.85 0.77 51.20
CA ASP A 522 -21.15 -0.06 50.20
C ASP A 522 -21.35 -1.59 50.30
N ILE A 523 -22.14 -2.08 51.27
CA ILE A 523 -22.28 -3.51 51.55
C ILE A 523 -23.70 -4.01 51.31
N ILE A 524 -24.72 -3.25 51.72
CA ILE A 524 -26.11 -3.73 51.74
C ILE A 524 -26.84 -3.26 50.49
N PRO A 525 -27.30 -4.15 49.59
CA PRO A 525 -28.09 -3.74 48.43
C PRO A 525 -29.43 -3.17 48.90
N VAL A 526 -29.75 -1.98 48.42
CA VAL A 526 -31.03 -1.28 48.68
C VAL A 526 -31.71 -1.00 47.34
N GLY A 527 -33.04 -0.83 47.36
CA GLY A 527 -33.77 -0.43 46.17
C GLY A 527 -33.26 0.93 45.67
N VAL A 528 -32.99 1.05 44.37
CA VAL A 528 -32.56 2.34 43.81
C VAL A 528 -33.74 3.30 43.82
N PRO A 529 -33.67 4.46 44.51
CA PRO A 529 -34.77 5.40 44.51
C PRO A 529 -35.06 5.88 43.08
N THR A 530 -36.32 5.88 42.66
CA THR A 530 -36.73 6.27 41.30
C THR A 530 -36.34 7.70 40.94
N GLY A 531 -36.27 8.60 41.93
CA GLY A 531 -35.75 9.96 41.73
C GLY A 531 -34.26 9.99 41.41
N VAL A 532 -33.45 9.10 42.00
CA VAL A 532 -32.01 9.02 41.75
C VAL A 532 -31.73 8.45 40.35
N THR A 533 -32.45 7.39 39.95
CA THR A 533 -32.28 6.81 38.61
C THR A 533 -32.66 7.79 37.51
N LYS A 534 -33.78 8.50 37.66
CA LYS A 534 -34.24 9.50 36.71
C LYS A 534 -33.25 10.65 36.60
N SER A 535 -32.85 11.25 37.72
CA SER A 535 -31.92 12.38 37.71
C SER A 535 -30.54 12.01 37.22
N LEU A 536 -30.05 10.79 37.49
CA LEU A 536 -28.80 10.31 36.90
C LEU A 536 -28.95 10.11 35.39
N GLY A 537 -30.04 9.50 34.94
CA GLY A 537 -30.34 9.34 33.51
C GLY A 537 -30.41 10.68 32.76
N ASP A 538 -31.12 11.67 33.31
CA ASP A 538 -31.26 13.01 32.74
C ASP A 538 -29.91 13.74 32.72
N THR A 539 -29.13 13.64 33.81
CA THR A 539 -27.78 14.25 33.90
C THR A 539 -26.84 13.64 32.86
N LEU A 540 -26.79 12.30 32.76
CA LEU A 540 -25.97 11.58 31.78
C LEU A 540 -26.43 11.87 30.34
N GLY A 541 -27.75 11.95 30.11
CA GLY A 541 -28.34 12.32 28.82
C GLY A 541 -27.93 13.72 28.37
N ALA A 542 -27.94 14.70 29.28
CA ALA A 542 -27.55 16.08 28.98
C ALA A 542 -26.07 16.21 28.58
N VAL A 543 -25.17 15.43 29.19
CA VAL A 543 -23.73 15.47 28.88
C VAL A 543 -23.31 14.54 27.73
N THR A 544 -24.20 13.65 27.27
CA THR A 544 -23.92 12.65 26.22
C THR A 544 -23.28 13.27 24.96
N PRO A 545 -23.80 14.38 24.38
CA PRO A 545 -23.19 14.97 23.18
C PRO A 545 -21.74 15.45 23.39
N GLY A 546 -21.45 15.99 24.58
CA GLY A 546 -20.11 16.43 24.96
C GLY A 546 -19.15 15.24 25.12
N LEU A 547 -19.63 14.16 25.74
CA LEU A 547 -18.87 12.91 25.88
C LEU A 547 -18.60 12.24 24.54
N ASP A 548 -19.59 12.20 23.65
CA ASP A 548 -19.44 11.67 22.29
C ASP A 548 -18.36 12.44 21.53
N THR A 549 -18.36 13.78 21.62
CA THR A 549 -17.36 14.63 20.96
C THR A 549 -15.96 14.42 21.55
N LEU A 550 -15.85 14.34 22.88
CA LEU A 550 -14.58 14.10 23.57
C LEU A 550 -14.00 12.73 23.18
N LEU A 551 -14.80 11.67 23.29
CA LEU A 551 -14.40 10.32 22.93
C LEU A 551 -14.01 10.25 21.46
N TYR A 552 -14.79 10.85 20.57
CA TYR A 552 -14.48 10.94 19.15
C TYR A 552 -13.13 11.61 18.88
N ASN A 553 -12.86 12.77 19.50
CA ASN A 553 -11.62 13.50 19.31
C ASN A 553 -10.39 12.74 19.81
N VAL A 554 -10.50 12.11 21.00
CA VAL A 554 -9.43 11.29 21.58
C VAL A 554 -9.11 10.11 20.66
N LEU A 555 -10.12 9.33 20.28
CA LEU A 555 -9.94 8.14 19.45
C LEU A 555 -9.36 8.50 18.08
N THR A 556 -9.89 9.56 17.49
CA THR A 556 -9.46 9.99 16.17
C THR A 556 -8.01 10.47 16.18
N MET A 557 -7.58 11.18 17.21
CA MET A 557 -6.18 11.59 17.33
C MET A 557 -5.22 10.40 17.43
N LEU A 558 -5.69 9.25 17.92
CA LEU A 558 -4.94 7.99 17.98
C LEU A 558 -4.96 7.19 16.69
N GLY A 559 -5.57 7.71 15.62
CA GLY A 559 -5.71 6.98 14.36
C GLY A 559 -6.79 5.89 14.41
N VAL A 560 -7.63 5.86 15.46
CA VAL A 560 -8.63 4.81 15.66
C VAL A 560 -10.03 5.36 15.42
N ARG A 561 -10.86 4.58 14.72
CA ARG A 561 -12.30 4.78 14.70
C ARG A 561 -13.01 3.56 15.23
N VAL A 562 -14.13 3.82 15.87
CA VAL A 562 -14.98 2.78 16.42
C VAL A 562 -16.04 2.41 15.39
N GLY A 563 -16.07 1.15 14.98
CA GLY A 563 -17.02 0.66 13.99
C GLY A 563 -16.86 1.29 12.60
N GLU A 564 -15.75 1.99 12.35
CA GLU A 564 -15.42 2.53 11.03
C GLU A 564 -13.94 2.24 10.69
N ALA A 565 -13.64 2.23 9.39
CA ALA A 565 -12.28 2.32 8.88
C ALA A 565 -12.25 3.35 7.76
N ASP A 566 -11.42 4.38 7.91
CA ASP A 566 -11.13 5.31 6.82
C ASP A 566 -9.96 4.72 6.02
N VAL A 567 -10.16 4.51 4.73
CA VAL A 567 -9.16 3.95 3.82
C VAL A 567 -8.85 4.99 2.76
N GLN A 568 -7.56 5.13 2.46
CA GLN A 568 -7.06 6.04 1.44
C GLN A 568 -6.07 5.32 0.54
N VAL A 569 -6.16 5.57 -0.77
CA VAL A 569 -5.12 5.17 -1.72
C VAL A 569 -4.33 6.42 -2.09
N ASN A 570 -3.11 6.49 -1.56
CA ASN A 570 -2.19 7.62 -1.66
C ASN A 570 -1.44 7.67 -3.00
N GLY A 571 -1.46 6.57 -3.74
CA GLY A 571 -0.96 6.50 -5.09
C GLY A 571 -1.00 5.08 -5.63
N ALA A 572 -0.88 4.95 -6.94
CA ALA A 572 -0.77 3.66 -7.59
C ALA A 572 0.03 3.77 -8.88
N THR A 573 0.69 2.68 -9.24
CA THR A 573 1.35 2.50 -10.52
C THR A 573 1.01 1.12 -11.05
N CYS A 574 0.79 1.03 -12.35
CA CYS A 574 0.67 -0.26 -13.02
C CYS A 574 2.00 -0.74 -13.60
N GLY A 575 3.10 -0.03 -13.28
CA GLY A 575 4.41 -0.29 -13.84
C GLY A 575 4.48 -0.02 -15.34
N ARG A 576 5.69 -0.01 -15.88
CA ARG A 576 5.89 -0.20 -17.32
C ARG A 576 6.20 -1.68 -17.52
N SER A 577 5.54 -2.31 -18.48
CA SER A 577 5.92 -3.65 -18.90
C SER A 577 7.30 -3.59 -19.51
N VAL A 578 8.20 -4.42 -19.00
CA VAL A 578 9.60 -4.48 -19.44
C VAL A 578 10.01 -5.93 -19.64
N LEU A 579 10.97 -6.16 -20.53
CA LEU A 579 11.61 -7.45 -20.68
C LEU A 579 12.38 -7.78 -19.40
N VAL A 580 12.27 -9.04 -18.97
CA VAL A 580 12.91 -9.56 -17.77
C VAL A 580 13.63 -10.86 -18.09
N GLN A 581 14.62 -11.20 -17.25
CA GLN A 581 15.47 -12.37 -17.42
C GLN A 581 15.52 -13.19 -16.14
#